data_AF-A0A8T6GJA0-F1
#
_entry.id   AF-A0A8T6GJA0-F1
#
_cell.length_a   1.000
_cell.length_b   1.000
_cell.length_c   1.000
_cell.angle_alpha   90.00
_cell.angle_beta   90.00
_cell.angle_gamma   90.00
#
_symmetry.space_group_name_H-M   'P 1'
#
loop_
_entity.id
_entity.type
_entity.pdbx_description
1 polymer ?
#
loop_
_entity_poly.entity_id
_entity_poly.type
_entity_poly.pdbx_seq_one_letter_code
_entity_poly.pdbx_strand_id
1 'polypeptide(L)'
;MPQQAREGEKGSDTFAAAQVDTLEFSNLRDYVSSRRYAVDRSLLDDGGWSLAQGEIQNILRKISKNTTPLSEVVHSRIYRGVTTGRNEAFIIDEKTREKLISQDLSSAEIIKPLLRGRDIKRFTPPRNLGYT
;
A
#
# COMPACT_ATOMS: atom_id res chain seq x y z
N MET A 1 1.56 55.79 -26.45
CA MET A 1 0.42 54.93 -26.09
C MET A 1 0.99 53.61 -25.57
N PRO A 2 1.14 53.41 -24.25
CA PRO A 2 1.58 52.13 -23.71
C PRO A 2 0.39 51.19 -23.58
N GLN A 3 0.48 50.01 -24.19
CA GLN A 3 -0.50 48.93 -24.05
C GLN A 3 -0.38 48.31 -22.66
N GLN A 4 -1.52 48.25 -21.97
CA GLN A 4 -1.71 47.72 -20.63
C GLN A 4 -1.31 46.24 -20.52
N ALA A 5 -0.55 45.94 -19.47
CA ALA A 5 -0.33 44.59 -18.98
C ALA A 5 -1.67 43.93 -18.60
N ARG A 6 -1.90 42.70 -19.05
CA ARG A 6 -3.01 41.89 -18.56
C ARG A 6 -2.67 41.39 -17.17
N GLU A 7 -3.35 41.93 -16.17
CA GLU A 7 -3.39 41.40 -14.81
C GLU A 7 -3.88 39.94 -14.87
N GLY A 8 -3.08 39.02 -14.32
CA GLY A 8 -3.48 37.63 -14.17
C GLY A 8 -4.54 37.52 -13.09
N GLU A 9 -5.79 37.26 -13.49
CA GLU A 9 -6.84 36.79 -12.59
C GLU A 9 -6.37 35.50 -11.91
N LYS A 10 -6.19 35.54 -10.58
CA LYS A 10 -6.05 34.32 -9.76
C LYS A 10 -7.39 33.58 -9.75
N GLY A 11 -7.67 32.85 -10.82
CA GLY A 11 -8.76 31.88 -10.87
C GLY A 11 -8.57 30.84 -9.77
N SER A 12 -9.66 30.42 -9.15
CA SER A 12 -9.66 29.38 -8.12
C SER A 12 -8.79 28.20 -8.53
N ASP A 13 -7.80 27.83 -7.70
CA ASP A 13 -6.80 26.79 -7.99
C ASP A 13 -7.37 25.36 -7.92
N THR A 14 -8.63 25.20 -8.31
CA THR A 14 -9.38 23.94 -8.24
C THR A 14 -9.90 23.55 -9.62
N PHE A 15 -10.00 22.25 -9.86
CA PHE A 15 -10.63 21.68 -11.06
C PHE A 15 -11.71 20.66 -10.68
N ALA A 16 -12.65 20.42 -11.58
CA ALA A 16 -13.70 19.45 -11.36
C ALA A 16 -13.23 18.03 -11.74
N ALA A 17 -13.39 17.08 -10.83
CA ALA A 17 -13.16 15.66 -11.07
C ALA A 17 -14.43 14.87 -10.72
N ALA A 18 -14.65 13.72 -11.36
CA ALA A 18 -15.72 12.79 -11.01
C ALA A 18 -15.18 11.37 -11.13
N GLN A 19 -15.45 10.53 -10.13
CA GLN A 19 -15.14 9.10 -10.19
C GLN A 19 -16.33 8.37 -10.83
N VAL A 20 -16.03 7.51 -11.79
CA VAL A 20 -17.04 6.72 -12.51
C VAL A 20 -16.91 5.27 -12.03
N ASP A 21 -17.76 4.89 -11.09
CA ASP A 21 -17.73 3.54 -10.49
C ASP A 21 -18.47 2.49 -11.32
N THR A 22 -19.39 2.94 -12.17
CA THR A 22 -20.23 2.06 -13.00
C THR A 22 -20.40 2.65 -14.39
N LEU A 23 -20.64 1.77 -15.38
CA LEU A 23 -20.98 2.16 -16.75
C LEU A 23 -22.50 2.16 -17.01
N GLU A 24 -23.30 1.98 -15.96
CA GLU A 24 -24.76 1.94 -16.01
C GLU A 24 -25.36 3.35 -15.97
N PHE A 25 -25.13 4.13 -17.01
CA PHE A 25 -25.73 5.45 -17.20
C PHE A 25 -26.20 5.62 -18.64
N SER A 26 -27.33 6.30 -18.83
CA SER A 26 -27.83 6.66 -20.16
C SER A 26 -27.01 7.77 -20.81
N ASN A 27 -26.46 8.69 -20.00
CA ASN A 27 -25.65 9.81 -20.46
C ASN A 27 -24.50 10.11 -19.49
N LEU A 28 -23.26 9.99 -19.99
CA LEU A 28 -22.05 10.25 -19.21
C LEU A 28 -21.98 11.71 -18.71
N ARG A 29 -22.43 12.67 -19.53
CA ARG A 29 -22.36 14.09 -19.19
C ARG A 29 -23.20 14.40 -17.96
N ASP A 30 -24.41 13.84 -17.88
CA ASP A 30 -25.33 14.04 -16.76
C ASP A 30 -24.82 13.34 -15.50
N TYR A 31 -24.26 12.13 -15.66
CA TYR A 31 -23.60 11.39 -14.58
C TYR A 31 -22.43 12.18 -13.98
N VAL A 32 -21.52 12.67 -14.81
CA VAL A 32 -20.36 13.47 -14.38
C VAL A 32 -20.82 14.80 -13.76
N SER A 33 -21.81 15.47 -14.34
CA SER A 33 -22.28 16.78 -13.84
C SER A 33 -22.93 16.67 -12.46
N SER A 34 -23.60 15.56 -12.16
CA SER A 34 -24.22 15.31 -10.86
C SER A 34 -23.24 14.84 -9.77
N ARG A 35 -22.10 14.26 -10.14
CA ARG A 35 -21.12 13.65 -9.22
C ARG A 35 -19.77 14.34 -9.17
N ARG A 36 -19.59 15.43 -9.91
CA ARG A 36 -18.34 16.20 -9.88
C ARG A 36 -18.07 16.79 -8.50
N TYR A 37 -16.81 16.81 -8.12
CA TYR A 37 -16.30 17.49 -6.94
C TYR A 37 -15.08 18.33 -7.30
N ALA A 38 -14.83 19.37 -6.51
CA ALA A 38 -13.65 20.22 -6.67
C ALA A 38 -12.42 19.53 -6.07
N VAL A 39 -11.34 19.47 -6.84
CA VAL A 39 -10.01 19.00 -6.43
C VAL A 39 -9.05 20.17 -6.49
N ASP A 40 -8.22 20.30 -5.46
CA ASP A 40 -7.17 21.31 -5.38
C ASP A 40 -6.01 20.91 -6.29
N ARG A 41 -5.61 21.80 -7.20
CA ARG A 41 -4.57 21.54 -8.19
C ARG A 41 -3.19 21.45 -7.54
N SER A 42 -2.98 22.07 -6.38
CA SER A 42 -1.73 21.94 -5.62
C SER A 42 -1.45 20.51 -5.14
N LEU A 43 -2.46 19.63 -5.14
CA LEU A 43 -2.33 18.20 -4.78
C LEU A 43 -1.86 17.31 -5.94
N LEU A 44 -1.53 17.90 -7.09
CA LEU A 44 -0.95 17.24 -8.24
C LEU A 44 0.54 17.58 -8.34
N ASP A 45 1.32 17.11 -7.35
CA ASP A 45 2.76 17.33 -7.31
C ASP A 45 3.55 16.15 -7.92
N ASP A 46 4.87 16.32 -8.03
CA ASP A 46 5.78 15.30 -8.56
C ASP A 46 5.96 14.10 -7.61
N GLY A 47 5.52 14.22 -6.34
CA GLY A 47 5.52 13.16 -5.34
C GLY A 47 4.31 12.24 -5.43
N GLY A 48 3.23 12.68 -6.10
CA GLY A 48 2.07 11.87 -6.40
C GLY A 48 0.81 12.70 -6.61
N TRP A 49 -0.12 12.16 -7.38
CA TRP A 49 -1.37 12.85 -7.68
C TRP A 49 -2.49 12.36 -6.77
N SER A 50 -3.12 13.30 -6.05
CA SER A 50 -4.29 12.98 -5.23
C SER A 50 -5.55 13.62 -5.78
N LEU A 51 -6.41 12.79 -6.37
CA LEU A 51 -7.73 13.18 -6.87
C LEU A 51 -8.83 12.99 -5.83
N ALA A 52 -8.50 12.76 -4.56
CA ALA A 52 -9.53 12.51 -3.56
C ALA A 52 -10.32 13.79 -3.23
N GLN A 53 -11.61 13.63 -2.96
CA GLN A 53 -12.50 14.70 -2.53
C GLN A 53 -12.00 15.34 -1.22
N GLY A 54 -12.32 16.62 -0.99
CA GLY A 54 -11.83 17.40 0.15
C GLY A 54 -12.03 16.75 1.53
N GLU A 55 -13.13 16.00 1.75
CA GLU A 55 -13.35 15.27 3.01
C GLU A 55 -12.32 14.14 3.21
N ILE A 56 -12.06 13.35 2.17
CA ILE A 56 -11.07 12.28 2.18
C ILE A 56 -9.67 12.88 2.40
N GLN A 57 -9.35 14.00 1.74
CA GLN A 57 -8.09 14.72 1.95
C GLN A 57 -7.93 15.18 3.40
N ASN A 58 -8.99 15.66 4.03
CA ASN A 58 -8.96 16.05 5.44
C ASN A 58 -8.68 14.85 6.35
N ILE A 59 -9.26 13.68 6.06
CA ILE A 59 -8.99 12.45 6.79
C ILE A 59 -7.54 12.01 6.59
N LEU A 60 -7.06 11.97 5.34
CA LEU A 60 -5.67 11.62 5.02
C LEU A 60 -4.68 12.53 5.75
N ARG A 61 -4.87 13.85 5.70
CA ARG A 61 -4.03 14.82 6.43
C ARG A 61 -4.04 14.59 7.94
N LYS A 62 -5.20 14.27 8.53
CA LYS A 62 -5.31 13.95 9.96
C LYS A 62 -4.57 12.67 10.33
N ILE A 63 -4.62 11.65 9.47
CA ILE A 63 -3.87 10.40 9.66
C ILE A 63 -2.38 10.71 9.56
N SER A 64 -1.93 11.28 8.44
CA SER A 64 -0.52 11.60 8.19
C SER A 64 0.12 12.45 9.29
N LYS A 65 -0.61 13.40 9.89
CA LYS A 65 -0.09 14.24 10.97
C LYS A 65 0.10 13.50 12.30
N ASN A 66 -0.73 12.50 12.58
CA ASN A 66 -0.79 11.84 13.89
C ASN A 66 -0.21 10.43 13.90
N THR A 67 0.34 9.95 12.78
CA THR A 67 0.87 8.59 12.65
C THR A 67 2.28 8.60 12.10
N THR A 68 3.12 7.69 12.61
CA THR A 68 4.43 7.42 12.02
C THR A 68 4.26 6.65 10.71
N PRO A 69 4.81 7.14 9.59
CA PRO A 69 4.74 6.42 8.33
C PRO A 69 5.53 5.11 8.42
N LEU A 70 5.06 4.09 7.70
CA LEU A 70 5.72 2.77 7.70
C LEU A 70 7.18 2.85 7.28
N SER A 71 7.52 3.77 6.36
CA SER A 71 8.88 4.03 5.91
C SER A 71 9.85 4.38 7.04
N GLU A 72 9.40 5.11 8.07
CA GLU A 72 10.24 5.42 9.24
C GLU A 72 10.46 4.17 10.10
N VAL A 73 9.41 3.38 10.32
CA VAL A 73 9.46 2.15 11.12
C VAL A 73 10.40 1.10 10.50
N VAL A 74 10.38 0.96 9.17
CA VAL A 74 11.22 -0.01 8.44
C VAL A 74 12.50 0.60 7.89
N HIS A 75 12.81 1.86 8.26
CA HIS A 75 13.95 2.62 7.74
C HIS A 75 14.06 2.61 6.21
N SER A 76 12.92 2.68 5.53
CA SER A 76 12.77 2.62 4.07
C SER A 76 13.34 1.35 3.42
N ARG A 77 13.53 0.27 4.19
CA ARG A 77 14.01 -1.01 3.70
C ARG A 77 12.88 -2.02 3.68
N ILE A 78 12.41 -2.35 2.48
CA ILE A 78 11.41 -3.40 2.26
C ILE A 78 12.12 -4.58 1.62
N TYR A 79 12.07 -5.74 2.29
CA TYR A 79 12.67 -6.97 1.80
C TYR A 79 11.59 -7.93 1.32
N ARG A 80 11.89 -8.69 0.26
CA ARG A 80 11.01 -9.73 -0.28
C ARG A 80 11.11 -11.07 0.49
N GLY A 81 11.82 -11.09 1.62
CA GLY A 81 12.11 -12.32 2.36
C GLY A 81 13.05 -13.25 1.60
N VAL A 82 13.11 -14.52 2.02
CA VAL A 82 13.97 -15.54 1.40
C VAL A 82 13.25 -16.15 0.19
N THR A 83 13.87 -16.05 -0.99
CA THR A 83 13.36 -16.66 -2.22
C THR A 83 14.06 -17.99 -2.44
N THR A 84 13.30 -19.08 -2.54
CA THR A 84 13.86 -20.41 -2.83
C THR A 84 13.52 -20.82 -4.27
N GLY A 85 14.38 -21.63 -4.89
CA GLY A 85 14.12 -22.23 -6.21
C GLY A 85 13.09 -23.37 -6.15
N ARG A 86 12.92 -24.00 -4.98
CA ARG A 86 11.94 -25.06 -4.74
C ARG A 86 11.57 -25.13 -3.25
N ASN A 87 10.38 -24.64 -2.90
CA ASN A 87 9.94 -24.59 -1.50
C ASN A 87 9.96 -25.96 -0.80
N GLU A 88 9.55 -27.03 -1.48
CA GLU A 88 9.51 -28.40 -0.91
C GLU A 88 10.88 -28.93 -0.47
N ALA A 89 11.97 -28.41 -1.04
CA ALA A 89 13.32 -28.84 -0.70
C ALA A 89 13.85 -28.16 0.57
N PHE A 90 13.28 -27.00 0.94
CA PHE A 90 13.76 -26.17 2.05
C PHE A 90 12.77 -26.05 3.20
N ILE A 91 11.48 -26.31 2.95
CA ILE A 91 10.41 -26.25 3.95
C ILE A 91 10.03 -27.68 4.27
N ILE A 92 10.40 -28.14 5.47
CA ILE A 92 10.13 -29.48 5.97
C ILE A 92 9.03 -29.45 7.03
N ASP A 93 8.38 -30.58 7.23
CA ASP A 93 7.43 -30.76 8.33
C ASP A 93 8.15 -31.15 9.62
N GLU A 94 7.45 -31.01 10.76
CA GLU A 94 8.00 -31.34 12.07
C GLU A 94 8.50 -32.80 12.14
N LYS A 95 7.80 -33.73 11.47
CA LYS A 95 8.21 -35.15 11.42
C LYS A 95 9.56 -35.34 10.72
N THR A 96 9.78 -34.65 9.60
CA THR A 96 11.06 -34.71 8.89
C THR A 96 12.16 -34.03 9.70
N ARG A 97 11.85 -32.93 10.39
CA ARG A 97 12.77 -32.26 11.31
C ARG A 97 13.23 -33.20 12.42
N GLU A 98 12.31 -33.84 13.13
CA GLU A 98 12.63 -34.80 14.20
C GLU A 98 13.49 -35.98 13.69
N LYS A 99 13.14 -36.51 12.50
CA LYS A 99 13.91 -37.57 11.87
C LYS A 99 15.35 -37.13 11.56
N LEU A 100 15.55 -35.94 11.00
CA LEU A 100 16.88 -35.43 10.67
C LEU A 100 17.73 -35.17 11.93
N ILE A 101 17.13 -34.59 12.97
CA ILE A 101 17.84 -34.32 14.24
C ILE A 101 18.21 -35.61 14.97
N SER A 102 17.37 -36.64 14.92
CA SER A 102 17.68 -37.94 15.53
C SER A 102 18.77 -38.72 14.79
N GLN A 103 18.90 -38.50 13.47
CA GLN A 103 19.98 -39.08 12.67
C GLN A 103 21.30 -38.32 12.86
N ASP A 104 21.23 -37.00 12.93
CA ASP A 104 22.39 -36.13 13.15
C ASP A 104 21.99 -34.90 13.97
N LEU A 105 22.51 -34.83 15.20
CA LEU A 105 22.26 -33.74 16.14
C LEU A 105 22.71 -32.38 15.59
N SER A 106 23.72 -32.35 14.71
CA SER A 106 24.18 -31.11 14.05
C SER A 106 23.12 -30.49 13.15
N SER A 107 22.13 -31.27 12.67
CA SER A 107 21.01 -30.76 11.87
C SER A 107 20.17 -29.71 12.63
N ALA A 108 20.13 -29.77 13.97
CA ALA A 108 19.38 -28.82 14.79
C ALA A 108 19.94 -27.38 14.69
N GLU A 109 21.20 -27.22 14.30
CA GLU A 109 21.80 -25.89 14.11
C GLU A 109 21.33 -25.24 12.81
N ILE A 110 21.12 -26.04 11.76
CA ILE A 110 20.78 -25.57 10.41
C ILE A 110 19.26 -25.38 10.25
N ILE A 111 18.46 -26.25 10.86
CA ILE A 111 17.00 -26.25 10.75
C ILE A 111 16.41 -25.14 11.65
N LYS A 112 15.85 -24.08 11.06
CA LYS A 112 15.34 -22.88 11.77
C LYS A 112 13.86 -22.60 11.48
N PRO A 113 13.05 -22.21 12.48
CA PRO A 113 11.62 -21.97 12.29
C PRO A 113 11.36 -20.93 11.19
N LEU A 114 10.52 -21.29 10.23
CA LEU A 114 10.15 -20.44 9.11
C LEU A 114 8.74 -19.87 9.29
N LEU A 115 8.58 -18.57 9.09
CA LEU A 115 7.28 -17.91 9.02
C LEU A 115 6.98 -17.52 7.57
N ARG A 116 5.85 -17.96 7.03
CA ARG A 116 5.45 -17.66 5.65
C ARG A 116 4.42 -16.54 5.62
N GLY A 117 4.35 -15.82 4.50
CA GLY A 117 3.35 -14.76 4.31
C GLY A 117 1.91 -15.22 4.55
N ARG A 118 1.60 -16.50 4.27
CA ARG A 118 0.27 -17.09 4.51
C ARG A 118 -0.08 -17.27 6.00
N ASP A 119 0.93 -17.35 6.85
CA ASP A 119 0.82 -17.55 8.30
C ASP A 119 0.61 -16.21 9.04
N ILE A 120 0.82 -15.09 8.34
CA ILE A 120 0.54 -13.74 8.82
C ILE A 120 -0.92 -13.41 8.52
N LYS A 121 -1.70 -13.16 9.58
CA LYS A 121 -3.12 -12.77 9.47
C LYS A 121 -3.34 -11.39 10.09
N ARG A 122 -4.35 -10.70 9.58
CA ARG A 122 -4.72 -9.36 10.07
C ARG A 122 -5.05 -9.44 11.56
N PHE A 123 -4.50 -8.51 12.34
CA PHE A 123 -4.75 -8.35 13.78
C PHE A 123 -4.46 -9.60 14.64
N THR A 124 -3.65 -10.54 14.14
CA THR A 124 -3.31 -11.76 14.87
C THR A 124 -1.79 -11.90 14.94
N PRO A 125 -1.22 -12.30 16.10
CA PRO A 125 0.20 -12.60 16.17
C PRO A 125 0.53 -13.76 15.20
N PRO A 126 1.64 -13.67 14.47
CA PRO A 126 2.06 -14.74 13.56
C PRO A 126 2.28 -16.03 14.34
N ARG A 127 1.78 -17.15 13.82
CA ARG A 127 2.01 -18.49 14.39
C ARG A 127 2.72 -19.35 13.37
N ASN A 128 3.81 -19.99 13.78
CA ASN A 128 4.39 -21.07 12.99
C ASN A 128 3.42 -22.26 13.04
N LEU A 129 2.98 -22.74 11.86
CA LEU A 129 2.02 -23.83 11.70
C LEU A 129 2.66 -25.23 11.74
N GLY A 130 3.87 -25.37 12.29
CA GLY A 130 4.57 -26.66 12.43
C GLY A 130 5.38 -27.06 11.21
N TYR A 131 5.85 -26.07 10.44
CA TYR A 131 6.76 -26.28 9.32
C TYR A 131 8.00 -25.42 9.54
N THR A 132 9.16 -26.01 9.24
CA THR A 132 10.47 -25.42 9.50
C THR A 132 11.30 -25.45 8.24
#